data_AF-A0A3D2HRD6-F1
#
_entry.id   AF-A0A3D2HRD6-F1
#
_cell.length_a   1.000
_cell.length_b   1.000
_cell.length_c   1.000
_cell.angle_alpha   90.00
_cell.angle_beta   90.00
_cell.angle_gamma   90.00
#
_symmetry.space_group_name_H-M   'P 1'
#
loop_
_entity.id
_entity.type
_entity.pdbx_description
1 polymer ?
#
loop_
_entity_poly.entity_id
_entity_poly.type
_entity_poly.pdbx_seq_one_letter_code
_entity_poly.pdbx_strand_id
1 'polypeptide(L)'
;ILWFGWYGFNGAAAGDGAFLGQIFLTTTISPAIATCVTMLFTWIKNGKPDVSMSLNGSLAGLVAITAPCADVDAIGAAIIGLVAGILVVVAVEFIDIKLKIDDPVGAVAVHGVNGMWGTLSVGLFATGNGQDGVTGLFYGGGFNQLGIQALGVVSVAAWTIVTMVIVFQLIKHTVGLRVTKDEEMKGLDVTEHGLVNAYADFMPIGVGTASLDETFDVEGNVPVTQAVPVQLAGKYDVASDGVKITKIDILLKQSKLEALKEEMDKLGITGMTVSQVLGCGAQKGKAEYYRGVAVESNLLPKMKVEIVVCKVPVKAVVDAAVKALYTGHIGDGKIFIYDVEDVVKVRTGETGYDAMQDVE
;
A
#
# COMPACT_ATOMS: atom_id res chain seq x y z
N ILE A 1 -14.50 -7.73 -6.64
CA ILE A 1 -14.39 -9.20 -6.82
C ILE A 1 -15.17 -9.94 -5.74
N LEU A 2 -14.83 -9.79 -4.45
CA LEU A 2 -15.49 -10.52 -3.36
C LEU A 2 -17.01 -10.37 -3.35
N TRP A 3 -17.55 -9.15 -3.50
CA TRP A 3 -19.01 -8.95 -3.59
C TRP A 3 -19.64 -9.71 -4.76
N PHE A 4 -19.05 -9.61 -5.96
CA PHE A 4 -19.51 -10.38 -7.12
C PHE A 4 -19.52 -11.89 -6.84
N GLY A 5 -18.43 -12.43 -6.27
CA GLY A 5 -18.36 -13.84 -5.89
C GLY A 5 -19.36 -14.23 -4.79
N TRP A 6 -19.77 -13.28 -3.95
CA TRP A 6 -20.70 -13.53 -2.85
C TRP A 6 -22.12 -13.84 -3.32
N TYR A 7 -22.52 -13.40 -4.52
CA TYR A 7 -23.77 -13.88 -5.13
C TYR A 7 -23.70 -15.39 -5.37
N GLY A 8 -22.56 -15.92 -5.81
CA GLY A 8 -22.35 -17.36 -5.88
C GLY A 8 -22.33 -18.02 -4.51
N PHE A 9 -21.65 -17.39 -3.54
CA PHE A 9 -21.50 -17.92 -2.17
C PHE A 9 -22.85 -18.08 -1.46
N ASN A 10 -23.64 -17.00 -1.34
CA ASN A 10 -24.96 -17.07 -0.70
C ASN A 10 -25.98 -17.74 -1.62
N GLY A 11 -25.93 -17.48 -2.93
CA GLY A 11 -26.87 -18.05 -3.89
C GLY A 11 -26.81 -19.57 -3.98
N ALA A 12 -25.66 -20.19 -3.68
CA ALA A 12 -25.54 -21.65 -3.61
C ALA A 12 -26.41 -22.27 -2.51
N ALA A 13 -26.88 -21.49 -1.53
CA ALA A 13 -27.81 -21.97 -0.50
C ALA A 13 -29.27 -22.02 -0.97
N ALA A 14 -29.61 -21.47 -2.14
CA ALA A 14 -30.98 -21.40 -2.62
C ALA A 14 -31.54 -22.79 -2.98
N GLY A 15 -32.71 -23.13 -2.44
CA GLY A 15 -33.45 -24.34 -2.75
C GLY A 15 -34.20 -24.26 -4.09
N ASP A 16 -34.58 -23.06 -4.52
CA ASP A 16 -35.23 -22.80 -5.80
C ASP A 16 -34.97 -21.37 -6.32
N GLY A 17 -35.55 -21.05 -7.48
CA GLY A 17 -35.38 -19.75 -8.12
C GLY A 17 -36.02 -18.57 -7.37
N ALA A 18 -37.06 -18.79 -6.57
CA ALA A 18 -37.68 -17.73 -5.78
C ALA A 18 -36.79 -17.36 -4.59
N PHE A 19 -36.29 -18.36 -3.86
CA PHE A 19 -35.33 -18.15 -2.79
C PHE A 19 -34.01 -17.58 -3.31
N LEU A 20 -33.55 -17.98 -4.51
CA LEU A 20 -32.38 -17.37 -5.15
C LEU A 20 -32.55 -15.86 -5.34
N GLY A 21 -33.72 -15.43 -5.82
CA GLY A 21 -34.05 -14.01 -5.98
C GLY A 21 -34.03 -13.25 -4.65
N GLN A 22 -34.62 -13.83 -3.60
CA GLN A 22 -34.58 -13.25 -2.25
C GLN A 22 -33.15 -13.16 -1.70
N ILE A 23 -32.36 -14.22 -1.81
CA ILE A 23 -30.98 -14.27 -1.34
C ILE A 23 -30.13 -13.22 -2.07
N PHE A 24 -30.31 -13.05 -3.38
CA PHE A 24 -29.61 -12.00 -4.13
C PHE A 24 -30.02 -10.61 -3.68
N LEU A 25 -31.30 -10.39 -3.36
CA LEU A 25 -31.79 -9.13 -2.83
C LEU A 25 -31.11 -8.80 -1.49
N THR A 26 -31.15 -9.72 -0.52
CA THR A 26 -30.55 -9.49 0.82
C THR A 26 -29.03 -9.32 0.73
N THR A 27 -28.36 -10.12 -0.11
CA THR A 27 -26.91 -10.05 -0.41
C THR A 27 -26.50 -8.76 -1.12
N THR A 28 -27.45 -8.03 -1.73
CA THR A 28 -27.21 -6.71 -2.30
C THR A 28 -27.41 -5.61 -1.25
N ILE A 29 -28.50 -5.69 -0.48
CA ILE A 29 -28.93 -4.62 0.43
C ILE A 29 -27.96 -4.48 1.61
N SER A 30 -27.67 -5.58 2.32
CA SER A 30 -26.86 -5.53 3.54
C SER A 30 -25.49 -4.86 3.34
N PRO A 31 -24.64 -5.30 2.39
CA PRO A 31 -23.35 -4.64 2.17
C PRO A 31 -23.47 -3.21 1.63
N ALA A 32 -24.49 -2.89 0.83
CA ALA A 32 -24.70 -1.51 0.39
C ALA A 32 -24.97 -0.57 1.57
N ILE A 33 -25.85 -0.99 2.49
CA ILE A 33 -26.14 -0.23 3.71
C ILE A 33 -24.91 -0.18 4.62
N ALA A 34 -24.23 -1.30 4.85
CA ALA A 34 -23.03 -1.36 5.68
C ALA A 34 -21.93 -0.43 5.16
N THR A 35 -21.72 -0.36 3.84
CA THR A 35 -20.75 0.55 3.21
C THR A 35 -21.08 2.01 3.51
N CYS A 36 -22.32 2.43 3.24
CA CYS A 36 -22.77 3.80 3.48
C CYS A 36 -22.70 4.17 4.97
N VAL A 37 -23.13 3.27 5.84
CA VAL A 37 -23.12 3.48 7.29
C VAL A 37 -21.70 3.59 7.82
N THR A 38 -20.78 2.73 7.36
CA THR A 38 -19.36 2.78 7.75
C THR A 38 -18.72 4.10 7.31
N MET A 39 -18.99 4.52 6.07
CA MET A 39 -18.51 5.79 5.53
C MET A 39 -19.03 6.98 6.36
N LEU A 40 -20.34 7.03 6.64
CA LEU A 40 -20.94 8.09 7.44
C LEU A 40 -20.41 8.09 8.88
N PHE A 41 -20.29 6.91 9.49
CA PHE A 41 -19.82 6.75 10.86
C PHE A 41 -18.36 7.22 10.99
N THR A 42 -17.48 6.79 10.09
CA THR A 42 -16.08 7.25 10.08
C THR A 42 -15.96 8.73 9.77
N TRP A 43 -16.81 9.27 8.89
CA TRP A 43 -16.83 10.71 8.59
C TRP A 43 -17.24 11.54 9.80
N ILE A 44 -18.32 11.17 10.49
CA ILE A 44 -18.78 11.87 11.69
C ILE A 44 -17.72 11.80 12.80
N LYS A 45 -17.10 10.63 13.00
CA LYS A 45 -16.13 10.39 14.06
C LYS A 45 -14.75 11.02 13.81
N ASN A 46 -14.26 10.93 12.57
CA ASN A 46 -12.87 11.30 12.22
C ASN A 46 -12.79 12.61 11.39
N GLY A 47 -13.92 13.23 11.08
CA GLY A 47 -14.01 14.46 10.27
C GLY A 47 -13.83 14.26 8.76
N LYS A 48 -13.51 13.05 8.30
CA LYS A 48 -13.36 12.67 6.89
C LYS A 48 -13.73 11.20 6.68
N PRO A 49 -14.25 10.81 5.50
CA PRO A 49 -14.58 9.42 5.21
C PRO A 49 -13.29 8.59 5.09
N ASP A 50 -13.28 7.39 5.68
CA ASP A 50 -12.20 6.43 5.52
C ASP A 50 -12.56 5.41 4.43
N VAL A 51 -11.86 5.47 3.28
CA VAL A 51 -12.14 4.62 2.12
C VAL A 51 -11.85 3.15 2.41
N SER A 52 -10.72 2.86 3.06
CA SER A 52 -10.33 1.48 3.38
C SER A 52 -11.34 0.86 4.35
N MET A 53 -11.74 1.62 5.38
CA MET A 53 -12.74 1.15 6.33
C MET A 53 -14.11 1.01 5.69
N SER A 54 -14.51 1.91 4.79
CA SER A 54 -15.79 1.81 4.07
C SER A 54 -15.89 0.53 3.23
N LEU A 55 -14.79 0.12 2.58
CA LEU A 55 -14.71 -1.14 1.84
C LEU A 55 -14.73 -2.37 2.77
N ASN A 56 -14.10 -2.29 3.95
CA ASN A 56 -14.27 -3.29 5.00
C ASN A 56 -15.73 -3.33 5.51
N GLY A 57 -16.43 -2.20 5.52
CA GLY A 57 -17.87 -2.11 5.75
C GLY A 57 -18.69 -2.93 4.75
N SER A 58 -18.35 -2.87 3.47
CA SER A 58 -18.97 -3.74 2.46
C SER A 58 -18.80 -5.22 2.79
N LEU A 59 -17.58 -5.63 3.17
CA LEU A 59 -17.28 -7.01 3.56
C LEU A 59 -18.02 -7.42 4.84
N ALA A 60 -18.07 -6.55 5.84
CA ALA A 60 -18.79 -6.79 7.08
C ALA A 60 -20.29 -7.02 6.83
N GLY A 61 -20.92 -6.24 5.94
CA GLY A 61 -22.32 -6.45 5.55
C GLY A 61 -22.54 -7.75 4.77
N LEU A 62 -21.60 -8.16 3.92
CA LEU A 62 -21.64 -9.46 3.23
C LEU A 62 -21.53 -10.63 4.22
N VAL A 63 -20.58 -10.55 5.16
CA VAL A 63 -20.42 -11.55 6.22
C VAL A 63 -21.68 -11.62 7.08
N ALA A 64 -22.18 -10.48 7.56
CA ALA A 64 -23.33 -10.43 8.46
C ALA A 64 -24.61 -10.98 7.82
N ILE A 65 -24.81 -10.79 6.50
CA ILE A 65 -26.00 -11.33 5.83
C ILE A 65 -25.88 -12.80 5.45
N THR A 66 -24.69 -13.41 5.54
CA THR A 66 -24.44 -14.77 5.05
C THR A 66 -25.36 -15.81 5.71
N ALA A 67 -25.41 -15.84 7.05
CA ALA A 67 -26.30 -16.77 7.76
C ALA A 67 -27.80 -16.48 7.53
N PRO A 68 -28.29 -15.23 7.62
CA PRO A 68 -29.72 -14.92 7.44
C PRO A 68 -30.21 -14.75 6.00
N CYS A 69 -29.36 -14.88 4.97
CA CYS A 69 -29.68 -14.41 3.60
C CYS A 69 -30.97 -15.00 3.01
N ALA A 70 -31.35 -16.21 3.40
CA ALA A 70 -32.54 -16.93 2.93
C ALA A 70 -33.79 -16.73 3.81
N ASP A 71 -33.67 -16.11 4.99
CA ASP A 71 -34.73 -16.06 5.99
C ASP A 71 -35.23 -14.66 6.38
N VAL A 72 -34.48 -13.63 6.00
CA VAL A 72 -34.83 -12.24 6.28
C VAL A 72 -35.36 -11.51 5.03
N ASP A 73 -36.17 -10.49 5.27
CA ASP A 73 -36.65 -9.58 4.23
C ASP A 73 -35.66 -8.43 3.96
N ALA A 74 -36.01 -7.55 3.03
CA ALA A 74 -35.21 -6.38 2.67
C ALA A 74 -34.95 -5.43 3.84
N ILE A 75 -35.91 -5.28 4.76
CA ILE A 75 -35.79 -4.38 5.92
C ILE A 75 -34.83 -5.00 6.94
N GLY A 76 -34.99 -6.29 7.23
CA GLY A 76 -34.07 -7.07 8.06
C GLY A 76 -32.65 -6.99 7.53
N ALA A 77 -32.45 -7.22 6.23
CA ALA A 77 -31.13 -7.11 5.60
C ALA A 77 -30.51 -5.70 5.73
N ALA A 78 -31.31 -4.65 5.58
CA ALA A 78 -30.84 -3.28 5.76
C ALA A 78 -30.39 -2.99 7.20
N ILE A 79 -31.17 -3.45 8.20
CA ILE A 79 -30.82 -3.27 9.62
C ILE A 79 -29.56 -4.07 9.97
N ILE A 80 -29.45 -5.31 9.49
CA ILE A 80 -28.26 -6.16 9.69
C ILE A 80 -27.02 -5.47 9.13
N GLY A 81 -27.10 -4.93 7.91
CA GLY A 81 -26.03 -4.16 7.28
C GLY A 81 -25.67 -2.88 8.05
N LEU A 82 -26.67 -2.15 8.55
CA LEU A 82 -26.45 -0.95 9.35
C LEU A 82 -25.64 -1.26 10.61
N VAL A 83 -26.06 -2.28 11.35
CA VAL A 83 -25.33 -2.69 12.57
C VAL A 83 -23.93 -3.19 12.20
N ALA A 84 -23.79 -3.96 11.12
CA ALA A 84 -22.50 -4.48 10.69
C ALA A 84 -21.49 -3.37 10.34
N GLY A 85 -21.95 -2.31 9.65
CA GLY A 85 -21.11 -1.17 9.30
C GLY A 85 -20.61 -0.35 10.49
N ILE A 86 -21.37 -0.33 11.60
CA ILE A 86 -20.89 0.28 12.85
C ILE A 86 -19.96 -0.68 13.60
N LEU A 87 -20.37 -1.96 13.71
CA LEU A 87 -19.63 -2.98 14.44
C LEU A 87 -18.23 -3.18 13.91
N VAL A 88 -18.02 -3.16 12.59
CA VAL A 88 -16.67 -3.35 12.03
C VAL A 88 -15.68 -2.28 12.52
N VAL A 89 -16.10 -1.02 12.57
CA VAL A 89 -15.24 0.09 13.02
C VAL A 89 -14.92 -0.03 14.50
N VAL A 90 -15.96 -0.28 15.31
CA VAL A 90 -15.80 -0.42 16.77
C VAL A 90 -14.94 -1.64 17.12
N ALA A 91 -15.12 -2.76 16.42
CA ALA A 91 -14.38 -3.98 16.65
C ALA A 91 -12.90 -3.84 16.29
N VAL A 92 -12.57 -3.27 15.12
CA VAL A 92 -11.17 -3.00 14.73
C VAL A 92 -10.50 -2.11 15.77
N GLU A 93 -11.12 -0.99 16.14
CA GLU A 93 -10.52 -0.08 17.12
C GLU A 93 -10.36 -0.73 18.51
N PHE A 94 -11.31 -1.57 18.92
CA PHE A 94 -11.19 -2.30 20.17
C PHE A 94 -10.03 -3.30 20.13
N ILE A 95 -9.91 -4.10 19.08
CA ILE A 95 -8.88 -5.12 18.94
C ILE A 95 -7.49 -4.46 18.83
N ASP A 96 -7.34 -3.50 17.94
CA ASP A 96 -6.04 -2.89 17.64
C ASP A 96 -5.59 -1.95 18.77
N ILE A 97 -6.47 -1.08 19.27
CA ILE A 97 -6.10 -0.01 20.20
C ILE A 97 -6.21 -0.46 21.66
N LYS A 98 -7.26 -1.23 22.00
CA LYS A 98 -7.50 -1.63 23.41
C LYS A 98 -6.86 -2.96 23.75
N LEU A 99 -7.03 -3.98 22.91
CA LEU A 99 -6.40 -5.29 23.14
C LEU A 99 -4.93 -5.29 22.70
N LYS A 100 -4.51 -4.34 21.85
CA LYS A 100 -3.16 -4.27 21.28
C LYS A 100 -2.78 -5.55 20.54
N ILE A 101 -3.78 -6.14 19.87
CA ILE A 101 -3.61 -7.29 19.00
C ILE A 101 -3.56 -6.75 17.60
N ASP A 102 -2.45 -6.99 16.91
CA ASP A 102 -2.28 -6.61 15.51
C ASP A 102 -3.04 -7.59 14.63
N ASP A 103 -4.23 -7.19 14.16
CA ASP A 103 -5.04 -7.89 13.16
C ASP A 103 -4.82 -7.21 11.79
N PRO A 104 -3.86 -7.66 10.96
CA PRO A 104 -3.33 -6.86 9.87
C PRO A 104 -4.36 -6.50 8.81
N VAL A 105 -5.41 -7.30 8.65
CA VAL A 105 -6.48 -7.09 7.66
C VAL A 105 -7.84 -6.86 8.31
N GLY A 106 -7.93 -6.82 9.64
CA GLY A 106 -9.21 -6.72 10.36
C GLY A 106 -10.07 -7.99 10.22
N ALA A 107 -9.44 -9.16 10.05
CA ALA A 107 -10.14 -10.42 9.80
C ALA A 107 -11.09 -10.79 10.95
N VAL A 108 -10.68 -10.54 12.20
CA VAL A 108 -11.50 -10.85 13.38
C VAL A 108 -12.69 -9.91 13.46
N ALA A 109 -12.53 -8.63 13.13
CA ALA A 109 -13.63 -7.67 13.10
C ALA A 109 -14.62 -7.94 11.96
N VAL A 110 -14.13 -8.18 10.75
CA VAL A 110 -14.96 -8.42 9.56
C VAL A 110 -15.62 -9.80 9.57
N HIS A 111 -14.88 -10.86 9.92
CA HIS A 111 -15.41 -12.23 9.86
C HIS A 111 -15.88 -12.74 11.21
N GLY A 112 -15.08 -12.56 12.26
CA GLY A 112 -15.42 -13.04 13.61
C GLY A 112 -16.63 -12.29 14.18
N VAL A 113 -16.50 -10.99 14.42
CA VAL A 113 -17.54 -10.18 15.07
C VAL A 113 -18.80 -10.08 14.23
N ASN A 114 -18.66 -9.72 12.95
CA ASN A 114 -19.83 -9.60 12.07
C ASN A 114 -20.43 -10.94 11.67
N GLY A 115 -19.65 -12.04 11.67
CA GLY A 115 -20.18 -13.39 11.52
C GLY A 115 -21.06 -13.79 12.70
N MET A 116 -20.60 -13.53 13.93
CA MET A 116 -21.40 -13.74 15.14
C MET A 116 -22.68 -12.90 15.13
N TRP A 117 -22.58 -11.61 14.77
CA TRP A 117 -23.75 -10.74 14.61
C TRP A 117 -24.72 -11.31 13.57
N GLY A 118 -24.24 -11.71 12.40
CA GLY A 118 -25.04 -12.31 11.36
C GLY A 118 -25.78 -13.56 11.82
N THR A 119 -25.10 -14.50 12.46
CA THR A 119 -25.71 -15.72 12.99
C THR A 119 -26.79 -15.41 14.03
N LEU A 120 -26.52 -14.50 14.97
CA LEU A 120 -27.50 -14.08 15.98
C LEU A 120 -28.71 -13.36 15.35
N SER A 121 -28.48 -12.60 14.28
CA SER A 121 -29.52 -11.84 13.60
C SER A 121 -30.60 -12.72 12.97
N VAL A 122 -30.30 -13.99 12.63
CA VAL A 122 -31.32 -14.98 12.23
C VAL A 122 -32.37 -15.15 13.33
N GLY A 123 -31.93 -15.29 14.58
CA GLY A 123 -32.81 -15.42 15.74
C GLY A 123 -33.60 -14.17 16.09
N LEU A 124 -33.28 -13.03 15.46
CA LEU A 124 -33.98 -11.76 15.64
C LEU A 124 -34.94 -11.46 14.49
N PHE A 125 -34.45 -11.56 13.25
CA PHE A 125 -35.08 -11.00 12.05
C PHE A 125 -35.65 -12.03 11.08
N ALA A 126 -35.48 -13.33 11.31
CA ALA A 126 -36.07 -14.33 10.43
C ALA A 126 -37.60 -14.20 10.40
N THR A 127 -38.18 -14.19 9.20
CA THR A 127 -39.59 -13.76 9.02
C THR A 127 -40.61 -14.89 9.19
N GLY A 128 -40.16 -16.15 9.24
CA GLY A 128 -41.02 -17.33 9.14
C GLY A 128 -41.45 -17.71 7.72
N ASN A 129 -41.30 -16.81 6.74
CA ASN A 129 -41.59 -17.06 5.33
C ASN A 129 -40.33 -17.36 4.50
N GLY A 130 -39.17 -17.45 5.18
CA GLY A 130 -37.89 -17.80 4.62
C GLY A 130 -37.78 -19.24 4.19
N GLN A 131 -36.67 -19.57 3.53
CA GLN A 131 -36.39 -20.92 3.07
C GLN A 131 -36.41 -21.96 4.20
N ASP A 132 -35.86 -21.61 5.36
CA ASP A 132 -35.75 -22.54 6.49
C ASP A 132 -37.02 -22.53 7.38
N GLY A 133 -37.99 -21.66 7.07
CA GLY A 133 -39.26 -21.55 7.81
C GLY A 133 -39.11 -21.11 9.26
N VAL A 134 -37.94 -20.57 9.64
CA VAL A 134 -37.65 -20.15 11.01
C VAL A 134 -38.16 -18.74 11.27
N THR A 135 -38.71 -18.52 12.47
CA THR A 135 -39.22 -17.21 12.92
C THR A 135 -38.35 -16.66 14.03
N GLY A 136 -37.86 -15.44 13.84
CA GLY A 136 -37.08 -14.70 14.82
C GLY A 136 -37.94 -14.01 15.88
N LEU A 137 -37.28 -13.51 16.92
CA LEU A 137 -37.91 -12.84 18.05
C LEU A 137 -38.82 -11.68 17.63
N PHE A 138 -38.40 -10.85 16.68
CA PHE A 138 -39.16 -9.67 16.25
C PHE A 138 -40.37 -9.98 15.36
N TYR A 139 -40.46 -11.21 14.87
CA TYR A 139 -41.59 -11.71 14.09
C TYR A 139 -42.50 -12.67 14.89
N GLY A 140 -42.32 -12.73 16.21
CA GLY A 140 -43.17 -13.51 17.12
C GLY A 140 -42.70 -14.94 17.40
N GLY A 141 -41.51 -15.33 16.95
CA GLY A 141 -40.95 -16.67 17.18
C GLY A 141 -40.42 -16.95 18.59
N GLY A 142 -40.41 -15.94 19.46
CA GLY A 142 -39.88 -16.02 20.82
C GLY A 142 -38.35 -16.16 20.88
N PHE A 143 -37.82 -16.52 22.05
CA PHE A 143 -36.37 -16.59 22.29
C PHE A 143 -35.70 -17.90 21.84
N ASN A 144 -36.47 -18.90 21.42
CA ASN A 144 -35.93 -20.22 21.10
C ASN A 144 -34.92 -20.15 19.96
N GLN A 145 -35.29 -19.52 18.83
CA GLN A 145 -34.39 -19.40 17.68
C GLN A 145 -33.12 -18.61 18.03
N LEU A 146 -33.24 -17.50 18.76
CA LEU A 146 -32.08 -16.74 19.24
C LEU A 146 -31.16 -17.58 20.13
N GLY A 147 -31.73 -18.41 21.01
CA GLY A 147 -30.98 -19.36 21.85
C GLY A 147 -30.22 -20.40 21.02
N ILE A 148 -30.84 -20.96 19.98
CA ILE A 148 -30.20 -21.91 19.06
C ILE A 148 -29.02 -21.24 18.34
N GLN A 149 -29.22 -20.03 17.82
CA GLN A 149 -28.15 -19.29 17.12
C GLN A 149 -26.99 -18.92 18.06
N ALA A 150 -27.31 -18.49 19.29
CA ALA A 150 -26.29 -18.19 20.30
C ALA A 150 -25.49 -19.43 20.69
N LEU A 151 -26.16 -20.57 20.88
CA LEU A 151 -25.49 -21.85 21.12
C LEU A 151 -24.58 -22.23 19.95
N GLY A 152 -25.03 -22.04 18.70
CA GLY A 152 -24.22 -22.26 17.51
C GLY A 152 -22.95 -21.42 17.50
N VAL A 153 -23.08 -20.10 17.76
CA VAL A 153 -21.93 -19.18 17.85
C VAL A 153 -20.93 -19.65 18.92
N VAL A 154 -21.40 -19.94 20.14
CA VAL A 154 -20.52 -20.37 21.23
C VAL A 154 -19.87 -21.72 20.91
N SER A 155 -20.60 -22.65 20.31
CA SER A 155 -20.08 -23.98 19.96
C SER A 155 -18.98 -23.89 18.90
N VAL A 156 -19.19 -23.12 17.84
CA VAL A 156 -18.19 -22.91 16.78
C VAL A 156 -16.99 -22.14 17.31
N ALA A 157 -17.20 -21.11 18.13
CA ALA A 157 -16.13 -20.35 18.74
C ALA A 157 -15.26 -21.22 19.66
N ALA A 158 -15.88 -22.01 20.54
CA ALA A 158 -15.17 -22.92 21.44
C ALA A 158 -14.37 -23.96 20.67
N TRP A 159 -14.98 -24.61 19.67
CA TRP A 159 -14.28 -25.57 18.82
C TRP A 159 -13.08 -24.94 18.10
N THR A 160 -13.29 -23.79 17.47
CA THR A 160 -12.24 -23.09 16.70
C THR A 160 -11.11 -22.63 17.60
N ILE A 161 -11.40 -22.03 18.76
CA ILE A 161 -10.36 -21.58 19.69
C ILE A 161 -9.54 -22.77 20.19
N VAL A 162 -10.19 -23.85 20.63
CA VAL A 162 -9.48 -25.03 21.16
C VAL A 162 -8.61 -25.66 20.08
N THR A 163 -9.18 -25.93 18.90
CA THR A 163 -8.45 -26.60 17.82
C THR A 163 -7.32 -25.74 17.26
N MET A 164 -7.55 -24.44 17.03
CA MET A 164 -6.53 -23.55 16.49
C MET A 164 -5.41 -23.26 17.50
N VAL A 165 -5.70 -23.17 18.80
CA VAL A 165 -4.65 -23.08 19.83
C VAL A 165 -3.77 -24.32 19.81
N ILE A 166 -4.35 -25.52 19.72
CA ILE A 166 -3.58 -26.77 19.63
C ILE A 166 -2.71 -26.76 18.37
N VAL A 167 -3.30 -26.47 17.19
CA VAL A 167 -2.58 -26.45 15.91
C VAL A 167 -1.44 -25.45 15.93
N PHE A 168 -1.67 -24.20 16.34
CA PHE A 168 -0.62 -23.19 16.34
C PHE A 168 0.46 -23.44 17.40
N GLN A 169 0.15 -24.06 18.54
CA GLN A 169 1.17 -24.49 19.49
C GLN A 169 2.03 -25.62 18.92
N LEU A 170 1.42 -26.60 18.25
CA LEU A 170 2.16 -27.67 17.59
C LEU A 170 3.07 -27.13 16.48
N ILE A 171 2.58 -26.23 15.64
CA ILE A 171 3.38 -25.59 14.59
C ILE A 171 4.53 -24.80 15.23
N LYS A 172 4.25 -24.01 16.28
CA LYS A 172 5.26 -23.22 17.00
C LYS A 172 6.40 -24.08 17.57
N HIS A 173 6.10 -25.29 18.02
CA HIS A 173 7.07 -26.20 18.63
C HIS A 173 7.72 -27.18 17.64
N THR A 174 7.28 -27.24 16.39
CA THR A 174 7.84 -28.13 15.36
C THR A 174 8.63 -27.36 14.32
N VAL A 175 7.96 -26.56 13.50
CA VAL A 175 8.56 -25.88 12.34
C VAL A 175 8.60 -24.35 12.47
N GLY A 176 7.79 -23.78 13.37
CA GLY A 176 7.57 -22.34 13.46
C GLY A 176 6.67 -21.82 12.32
N LEU A 177 5.88 -20.78 12.60
CA LEU A 177 5.04 -20.11 11.59
C LEU A 177 5.49 -18.67 11.30
N ARG A 178 5.99 -17.97 12.32
CA ARG A 178 6.45 -16.58 12.20
C ARG A 178 7.93 -16.58 11.83
N VAL A 179 8.27 -15.80 10.82
CA VAL A 179 9.65 -15.53 10.40
C VAL A 179 10.47 -14.88 11.52
N THR A 180 11.79 -14.88 11.37
CA THR A 180 12.68 -14.19 12.32
C THR A 180 12.49 -12.67 12.25
N LYS A 181 12.90 -11.94 13.30
CA LYS A 181 12.82 -10.47 13.31
C LYS A 181 13.65 -9.85 12.18
N ASP A 182 14.78 -10.44 11.85
CA ASP A 182 15.67 -9.91 10.80
C ASP A 182 15.02 -10.10 9.42
N GLU A 183 14.35 -11.22 9.17
CA GLU A 183 13.57 -11.45 7.95
C GLU A 183 12.33 -10.54 7.88
N GLU A 184 11.62 -10.37 8.98
CA GLU A 184 10.47 -9.46 9.08
C GLU A 184 10.86 -8.01 8.74
N MET A 185 12.04 -7.56 9.20
CA MET A 185 12.57 -6.23 8.90
C MET A 185 13.05 -6.07 7.44
N LYS A 186 13.57 -7.14 6.83
CA LYS A 186 13.98 -7.15 5.41
C LYS A 186 12.78 -7.21 4.46
N GLY A 187 11.70 -7.83 4.88
CA GLY A 187 10.51 -8.10 4.07
C GLY A 187 10.50 -9.52 3.49
N LEU A 188 9.31 -10.13 3.50
CA LEU A 188 9.13 -11.52 3.04
C LEU A 188 9.31 -11.69 1.54
N ASP A 189 9.08 -10.65 0.73
CA ASP A 189 9.32 -10.71 -0.73
C ASP A 189 10.75 -11.15 -1.05
N VAL A 190 11.74 -10.59 -0.34
CA VAL A 190 13.16 -10.90 -0.56
C VAL A 190 13.50 -12.26 0.04
N THR A 191 13.06 -12.50 1.27
CA THR A 191 13.53 -13.62 2.10
C THR A 191 12.83 -14.94 1.77
N GLU A 192 11.55 -14.91 1.39
CA GLU A 192 10.75 -16.10 1.07
C GLU A 192 10.52 -16.29 -0.43
N HIS A 193 10.63 -15.23 -1.24
CA HIS A 193 10.29 -15.27 -2.67
C HIS A 193 11.45 -14.89 -3.60
N GLY A 194 12.58 -14.44 -3.07
CA GLY A 194 13.74 -14.01 -3.88
C GLY A 194 13.45 -12.79 -4.76
N LEU A 195 12.44 -12.01 -4.42
CA LEU A 195 12.02 -10.82 -5.15
C LEU A 195 12.47 -9.58 -4.40
N VAL A 196 13.07 -8.61 -5.10
CA VAL A 196 13.40 -7.30 -4.50
C VAL A 196 12.13 -6.60 -4.01
N ASN A 197 11.03 -6.73 -4.76
CA ASN A 197 9.69 -6.29 -4.37
C ASN A 197 8.64 -6.99 -5.24
N ALA A 198 7.48 -7.34 -4.71
CA ALA A 198 6.35 -7.86 -5.48
C ALA A 198 5.73 -6.83 -6.44
N TYR A 199 5.98 -5.54 -6.21
CA TYR A 199 5.48 -4.43 -7.01
C TYR A 199 6.62 -3.72 -7.74
N ALA A 200 6.58 -3.78 -9.08
CA ALA A 200 7.61 -3.17 -9.93
C ALA A 200 7.81 -1.66 -9.66
N ASP A 201 6.73 -0.94 -9.33
CA ASP A 201 6.75 0.51 -9.08
C ASP A 201 7.39 0.90 -7.72
N PHE A 202 7.56 -0.05 -6.81
CA PHE A 202 8.20 0.16 -5.50
C PHE A 202 9.64 -0.36 -5.45
N MET A 203 10.16 -0.87 -6.57
CA MET A 203 11.59 -1.15 -6.67
C MET A 203 12.36 0.16 -6.41
N PRO A 204 13.24 0.22 -5.39
CA PRO A 204 14.12 1.35 -5.23
C PRO A 204 14.94 1.48 -6.52
N ILE A 205 14.82 2.61 -7.22
CA ILE A 205 15.58 2.87 -8.44
C ILE A 205 17.07 2.78 -8.05
N GLY A 206 17.75 1.74 -8.51
CA GLY A 206 19.14 1.42 -8.15
C GLY A 206 19.40 0.01 -7.62
N VAL A 207 18.37 -0.78 -7.28
CA VAL A 207 18.54 -2.19 -6.83
C VAL A 207 18.38 -3.20 -7.99
N GLY A 208 18.46 -2.71 -9.24
CA GLY A 208 18.42 -3.56 -10.44
C GLY A 208 19.71 -4.33 -10.74
N THR A 209 20.77 -4.16 -9.95
CA THR A 209 22.06 -4.86 -10.13
C THR A 209 22.68 -5.39 -8.84
N ALA A 210 22.28 -4.88 -7.66
CA ALA A 210 22.94 -5.24 -6.40
C ALA A 210 22.62 -6.66 -5.89
N SER A 211 21.56 -7.31 -6.38
CA SER A 211 21.24 -8.71 -6.05
C SER A 211 21.69 -9.71 -7.11
N LEU A 212 22.40 -9.27 -8.15
CA LEU A 212 23.07 -10.15 -9.13
C LEU A 212 24.60 -10.18 -8.96
N ASP A 213 25.13 -9.46 -7.97
CA ASP A 213 26.56 -9.45 -7.60
C ASP A 213 26.87 -10.45 -6.46
N GLU A 214 26.18 -11.60 -6.40
CA GLU A 214 26.87 -12.80 -5.91
C GLU A 214 27.91 -13.16 -6.96
N THR A 215 29.07 -12.53 -6.80
CA THR A 215 30.31 -12.85 -7.49
C THR A 215 30.60 -14.34 -7.27
N PHE A 216 30.25 -15.16 -8.26
CA PHE A 216 30.89 -16.46 -8.40
C PHE A 216 32.34 -16.19 -8.83
N ASP A 217 33.26 -16.23 -7.87
CA ASP A 217 34.67 -16.41 -8.14
C ASP A 217 34.83 -17.77 -8.85
N VAL A 218 34.85 -17.75 -10.19
CA VAL A 218 35.26 -18.91 -10.98
C VAL A 218 36.74 -18.74 -11.29
N GLU A 219 37.55 -19.46 -10.51
CA GLU A 219 38.95 -19.74 -10.80
C GLU A 219 39.11 -20.27 -12.23
N GLY A 220 39.88 -19.55 -13.04
CA GLY A 220 40.23 -19.97 -14.39
C GLY A 220 41.36 -19.13 -14.96
N ASN A 221 42.59 -19.63 -14.83
CA ASN A 221 43.76 -19.08 -15.53
C ASN A 221 43.57 -19.24 -17.05
N VAL A 222 43.03 -18.22 -17.71
CA VAL A 222 43.12 -18.10 -19.17
C VAL A 222 44.46 -17.42 -19.50
N PRO A 223 45.37 -18.05 -20.27
CA PRO A 223 46.63 -17.43 -20.63
C PRO A 223 46.40 -16.17 -21.47
N VAL A 224 47.16 -15.13 -21.14
CA VAL A 224 47.12 -13.74 -21.69
C VAL A 224 47.36 -13.65 -23.21
N THR A 225 47.53 -14.76 -23.92
CA THR A 225 47.91 -14.80 -25.34
C THR A 225 46.76 -14.73 -26.36
N GLN A 226 45.51 -14.51 -25.94
CA GLN A 226 44.36 -14.37 -26.86
C GLN A 226 43.47 -13.14 -26.62
N ALA A 227 43.94 -12.14 -25.86
CA ALA A 227 43.26 -10.84 -25.81
C ALA A 227 43.78 -9.95 -26.95
N VAL A 228 42.84 -9.45 -27.78
CA VAL A 228 43.11 -8.34 -28.71
C VAL A 228 43.72 -7.18 -27.90
N PRO A 229 44.77 -6.50 -28.37
CA PRO A 229 45.42 -5.47 -27.58
C PRO A 229 44.47 -4.30 -27.39
N VAL A 230 43.89 -4.20 -26.18
CA VAL A 230 43.29 -2.97 -25.69
C VAL A 230 44.44 -1.98 -25.53
N GLN A 231 44.43 -0.90 -26.32
CA GLN A 231 45.24 0.26 -26.02
C GLN A 231 44.72 0.83 -24.70
N LEU A 232 45.39 0.49 -23.60
CA LEU A 232 45.21 1.15 -22.32
C LEU A 232 45.54 2.64 -22.53
N ALA A 233 44.51 3.49 -22.48
CA ALA A 233 44.70 4.90 -22.24
C ALA A 233 45.53 5.05 -20.97
N GLY A 234 46.54 5.93 -21.03
CA GLY A 234 47.58 6.07 -20.03
C GLY A 234 47.08 6.36 -18.62
N LYS A 235 48.00 6.32 -17.67
CA LYS A 235 47.77 6.69 -16.26
C LYS A 235 46.93 7.96 -16.15
N TYR A 236 45.96 7.91 -15.24
CA TYR A 236 45.07 9.02 -14.90
C TYR A 236 45.88 10.14 -14.22
N ASP A 237 46.43 11.06 -15.00
CA ASP A 237 46.99 12.32 -14.51
C ASP A 237 45.86 13.37 -14.51
N VAL A 238 45.52 13.90 -13.33
CA VAL A 238 44.50 14.93 -13.14
C VAL A 238 45.04 16.28 -13.68
N ALA A 239 45.11 16.40 -14.99
CA ALA A 239 45.50 17.64 -15.65
C ALA A 239 44.25 18.51 -15.85
N SER A 240 44.02 19.44 -14.92
CA SER A 240 42.97 20.46 -15.05
C SER A 240 43.30 21.42 -16.20
N ASP A 241 42.49 21.37 -17.25
CA ASP A 241 42.44 22.28 -18.39
C ASP A 241 41.89 23.69 -18.03
N GLY A 242 41.79 24.00 -16.73
CA GLY A 242 41.50 25.34 -16.20
C GLY A 242 40.05 25.78 -16.30
N VAL A 243 39.15 24.97 -16.87
CA VAL A 243 37.72 25.26 -16.97
C VAL A 243 36.99 24.69 -15.76
N LYS A 244 36.30 25.55 -15.00
CA LYS A 244 35.60 25.15 -13.78
C LYS A 244 34.33 24.36 -14.11
N ILE A 245 34.25 23.11 -13.65
CA ILE A 245 33.05 22.27 -13.74
C ILE A 245 32.25 22.43 -12.46
N THR A 246 30.93 22.62 -12.60
CA THR A 246 30.03 22.84 -11.46
C THR A 246 28.83 21.90 -11.54
N LYS A 247 28.53 21.23 -10.43
CA LYS A 247 27.30 20.44 -10.25
C LYS A 247 26.27 21.27 -9.50
N ILE A 248 25.03 21.24 -9.97
CA ILE A 248 23.89 21.98 -9.44
C ILE A 248 22.80 20.98 -9.09
N ASP A 249 22.47 20.86 -7.80
CA ASP A 249 21.37 20.04 -7.31
C ASP A 249 20.17 20.91 -7.00
N ILE A 250 19.05 20.63 -7.64
CA ILE A 250 17.79 21.37 -7.51
C ILE A 250 16.74 20.46 -6.89
N LEU A 251 16.30 20.79 -5.67
CA LEU A 251 15.14 20.16 -5.03
C LEU A 251 13.90 20.98 -5.34
N LEU A 252 12.88 20.37 -5.96
CA LEU A 252 11.66 21.05 -6.39
C LEU A 252 10.39 20.23 -6.14
N LYS A 253 9.23 20.86 -6.32
CA LYS A 253 7.92 20.19 -6.36
C LYS A 253 7.80 19.39 -7.66
N GLN A 254 7.17 18.21 -7.61
CA GLN A 254 6.99 17.35 -8.78
C GLN A 254 6.28 18.05 -9.95
N SER A 255 5.27 18.88 -9.65
CA SER A 255 4.53 19.65 -10.66
C SER A 255 5.35 20.73 -11.39
N LYS A 256 6.56 21.04 -10.92
CA LYS A 256 7.43 22.09 -11.48
C LYS A 256 8.56 21.54 -12.35
N LEU A 257 8.64 20.22 -12.52
CA LEU A 257 9.70 19.58 -13.32
C LEU A 257 9.67 20.01 -14.78
N GLU A 258 8.50 20.01 -15.42
CA GLU A 258 8.40 20.41 -16.83
C GLU A 258 8.74 21.89 -17.04
N ALA A 259 8.30 22.78 -16.14
CA ALA A 259 8.66 24.19 -16.17
C ALA A 259 10.18 24.41 -16.01
N LEU A 260 10.84 23.58 -15.20
CA LEU A 260 12.29 23.63 -15.05
C LEU A 260 12.99 23.15 -16.33
N LYS A 261 12.55 22.03 -16.92
CA LYS A 261 13.11 21.50 -18.18
C LYS A 261 13.05 22.52 -19.30
N GLU A 262 11.90 23.17 -19.50
CA GLU A 262 11.75 24.21 -20.53
C GLU A 262 12.72 25.39 -20.37
N GLU A 263 13.02 25.81 -19.13
CA GLU A 263 13.98 26.89 -18.89
C GLU A 263 15.44 26.43 -19.03
N MET A 264 15.75 25.18 -18.70
CA MET A 264 17.08 24.59 -18.91
C MET A 264 17.36 24.38 -20.42
N ASP A 265 16.37 23.95 -21.20
CA ASP A 265 16.46 23.78 -22.64
C ASP A 265 16.78 25.10 -23.36
N LYS A 266 16.21 26.22 -22.90
CA LYS A 266 16.52 27.58 -23.42
C LYS A 266 17.98 27.98 -23.20
N LEU A 267 18.64 27.38 -22.21
CA LEU A 267 20.07 27.58 -21.93
C LEU A 267 20.97 26.57 -22.65
N GLY A 268 20.39 25.66 -23.45
CA GLY A 268 21.12 24.60 -24.15
C GLY A 268 21.61 23.48 -23.24
N ILE A 269 21.01 23.29 -22.07
CA ILE A 269 21.35 22.19 -21.15
C ILE A 269 20.53 20.97 -21.55
N THR A 270 21.17 20.03 -22.25
CA THR A 270 20.53 18.82 -22.78
C THR A 270 20.59 17.62 -21.82
N GLY A 271 21.53 17.64 -20.87
CA GLY A 271 21.73 16.57 -19.89
C GLY A 271 21.31 16.97 -18.48
N MET A 272 20.38 16.22 -17.88
CA MET A 272 20.06 16.32 -16.45
C MET A 272 19.68 14.94 -15.90
N THR A 273 20.06 14.68 -14.65
CA THR A 273 19.63 13.47 -13.92
C THR A 273 18.49 13.84 -13.00
N VAL A 274 17.42 13.05 -12.99
CA VAL A 274 16.22 13.32 -12.19
C VAL A 274 15.93 12.14 -11.27
N SER A 275 15.74 12.40 -9.98
CA SER A 275 15.44 11.39 -8.96
C SER A 275 14.26 11.82 -8.09
N GLN A 276 13.42 10.87 -7.66
CA GLN A 276 12.41 11.13 -6.64
C GLN A 276 13.04 11.05 -5.25
N VAL A 277 12.75 12.01 -4.39
CA VAL A 277 13.28 12.08 -3.02
C VAL A 277 12.20 12.45 -2.02
N LEU A 278 12.32 11.97 -0.79
CA LEU A 278 11.46 12.36 0.32
C LEU A 278 12.18 13.40 1.19
N GLY A 279 11.50 14.47 1.58
CA GLY A 279 12.10 15.52 2.40
C GLY A 279 11.17 16.06 3.48
N CYS A 280 11.73 16.29 4.68
CA CYS A 280 11.07 16.99 5.78
C CYS A 280 11.58 18.44 5.83
N GLY A 281 10.68 19.41 6.03
CA GLY A 281 11.01 20.82 6.19
C GLY A 281 10.14 21.50 7.24
N ALA A 282 10.13 22.84 7.29
CA ALA A 282 9.24 23.59 8.19
C ALA A 282 7.73 23.40 7.87
N GLN A 283 7.42 22.80 6.73
CA GLN A 283 6.08 22.36 6.37
C GLN A 283 5.75 21.12 7.20
N LYS A 284 5.03 21.30 8.31
CA LYS A 284 4.42 20.18 9.02
C LYS A 284 3.45 19.48 8.08
N GLY A 285 3.60 18.18 7.90
CA GLY A 285 2.61 17.39 7.17
C GLY A 285 1.24 17.51 7.82
N LYS A 286 0.18 17.42 7.03
CA LYS A 286 -1.16 17.22 7.61
C LYS A 286 -1.17 15.83 8.24
N ALA A 287 -1.68 15.71 9.46
CA ALA A 287 -1.93 14.41 10.06
C ALA A 287 -2.90 13.63 9.15
N GLU A 288 -2.41 12.57 8.55
CA GLU A 288 -3.27 11.59 7.88
C GLU A 288 -3.69 10.56 8.91
N TYR A 289 -4.87 9.98 8.71
CA TYR A 289 -5.39 8.96 9.62
C TYR A 289 -5.45 7.69 8.82
N TYR A 290 -4.74 6.67 9.27
CA TYR A 290 -4.81 5.32 8.73
C TYR A 290 -5.45 4.44 9.81
N ARG A 291 -6.64 3.90 9.53
CA ARG A 291 -7.39 3.05 10.48
C ARG A 291 -7.57 3.69 11.86
N GLY A 292 -7.91 4.99 11.88
CA GLY A 292 -8.13 5.75 13.12
C GLY A 292 -6.86 6.13 13.90
N VAL A 293 -5.67 5.68 13.47
CA VAL A 293 -4.39 6.11 14.04
C VAL A 293 -3.85 7.30 13.24
N ALA A 294 -3.45 8.36 13.95
CA ALA A 294 -2.80 9.51 13.33
C ALA A 294 -1.40 9.10 12.85
N VAL A 295 -1.20 9.11 11.53
CA VAL A 295 0.09 8.97 10.89
C VAL A 295 0.60 10.38 10.57
N GLU A 296 1.59 10.85 11.32
CA GLU A 296 2.31 12.07 10.98
C GLU A 296 3.23 11.79 9.79
N SER A 297 2.77 12.11 8.59
CA SER A 297 3.62 12.14 7.39
C SER A 297 4.57 13.35 7.48
N ASN A 298 5.75 13.14 8.04
CA ASN A 298 6.79 14.19 8.12
C ASN A 298 7.65 14.27 6.85
N LEU A 299 7.44 13.39 5.88
CA LEU A 299 8.22 13.32 4.64
C LEU A 299 7.32 13.57 3.44
N LEU A 300 7.54 14.70 2.76
CA LEU A 300 6.80 15.06 1.55
C LEU A 300 7.60 14.63 0.31
N PRO A 301 6.95 14.00 -0.69
CA PRO A 301 7.58 13.69 -1.98
C PRO A 301 8.05 14.96 -2.70
N LYS A 302 9.27 14.92 -3.22
CA LYS A 302 9.95 15.98 -3.99
C LYS A 302 10.73 15.37 -5.15
N MET A 303 11.15 16.22 -6.08
CA MET A 303 12.08 15.83 -7.15
C MET A 303 13.45 16.44 -6.86
N LYS A 304 14.52 15.69 -7.10
CA LYS A 304 15.91 16.15 -7.17
C LYS A 304 16.33 16.13 -8.63
N VAL A 305 16.83 17.26 -9.14
CA VAL A 305 17.40 17.39 -10.48
C VAL A 305 18.86 17.77 -10.33
N GLU A 306 19.76 16.99 -10.94
CA GLU A 306 21.20 17.19 -10.89
C GLU A 306 21.68 17.56 -12.29
N ILE A 307 22.36 18.70 -12.38
CA ILE A 307 22.86 19.28 -13.63
C ILE A 307 24.35 19.55 -13.46
N VAL A 308 25.17 19.11 -14.42
CA VAL A 308 26.60 19.42 -14.43
C VAL A 308 26.87 20.36 -15.61
N VAL A 309 27.46 21.53 -15.33
CA VAL A 309 27.73 22.57 -16.33
C VAL A 309 29.20 22.97 -16.33
N CYS A 310 29.70 23.35 -17.51
CA CYS A 310 31.06 23.80 -17.73
C CYS A 310 31.10 25.16 -18.46
N LYS A 311 30.57 25.23 -19.69
CA LYS A 311 30.50 26.51 -20.47
C LYS A 311 29.34 27.41 -20.09
N VAL A 312 28.23 26.84 -19.64
CA VAL A 312 27.03 27.61 -19.25
C VAL A 312 27.31 28.29 -17.91
N PRO A 313 27.18 29.63 -17.81
CA PRO A 313 27.40 30.32 -16.54
C PRO A 313 26.46 29.79 -15.47
N VAL A 314 27.01 29.33 -14.33
CA VAL A 314 26.25 28.79 -13.18
C VAL A 314 25.13 29.74 -12.76
N LYS A 315 25.40 31.05 -12.77
CA LYS A 315 24.42 32.09 -12.45
C LYS A 315 23.20 32.05 -13.38
N ALA A 316 23.40 31.84 -14.69
CA ALA A 316 22.30 31.75 -15.64
C ALA A 316 21.41 30.54 -15.35
N VAL A 317 22.00 29.40 -14.98
CA VAL A 317 21.27 28.18 -14.59
C VAL A 317 20.46 28.41 -13.32
N VAL A 318 21.07 29.04 -12.30
CA VAL A 318 20.40 29.36 -11.04
C VAL A 318 19.25 30.35 -11.28
N ASP A 319 19.47 31.41 -12.04
CA ASP A 319 18.44 32.43 -12.33
C ASP A 319 17.26 31.82 -13.10
N ALA A 320 17.52 30.95 -14.08
CA ALA A 320 16.50 30.21 -14.81
C ALA A 320 15.72 29.24 -13.91
N ALA A 321 16.42 28.51 -13.03
CA ALA A 321 15.77 27.62 -12.06
C ALA A 321 14.90 28.41 -11.05
N VAL A 322 15.39 29.53 -10.53
CA VAL A 322 14.62 30.40 -9.63
C VAL A 322 13.37 30.90 -10.35
N LYS A 323 13.49 31.37 -11.59
CA LYS A 323 12.35 31.82 -12.40
C LYS A 323 11.30 30.72 -12.63
N ALA A 324 11.72 29.48 -12.90
CA ALA A 324 10.82 28.35 -13.10
C ALA A 324 10.08 27.93 -11.83
N LEU A 325 10.81 27.93 -10.70
CA LEU A 325 10.35 27.33 -9.45
C LEU A 325 9.60 28.30 -8.53
N TYR A 326 9.87 29.61 -8.63
CA TYR A 326 9.32 30.60 -7.72
C TYR A 326 7.80 30.77 -7.90
N THR A 327 7.07 30.56 -6.80
CA THR A 327 5.62 30.81 -6.68
C THR A 327 5.30 31.81 -5.57
N GLY A 328 6.30 32.23 -4.78
CA GLY A 328 6.12 33.11 -3.62
C GLY A 328 5.61 32.38 -2.37
N HIS A 329 5.56 31.05 -2.40
CA HIS A 329 5.08 30.22 -1.29
C HIS A 329 6.20 29.36 -0.70
N ILE A 330 6.04 28.98 0.57
CA ILE A 330 6.97 28.05 1.23
C ILE A 330 7.00 26.73 0.43
N GLY A 331 8.21 26.20 0.21
CA GLY A 331 8.44 24.89 -0.39
C GLY A 331 8.72 24.89 -1.90
N ASP A 332 8.99 26.05 -2.51
CA ASP A 332 9.32 26.16 -3.94
C ASP A 332 10.59 25.43 -4.36
N GLY A 333 11.56 25.31 -3.47
CA GLY A 333 12.71 24.45 -3.68
C GLY A 333 13.96 24.89 -2.92
N LYS A 334 15.06 24.18 -3.17
CA LYS A 334 16.41 24.55 -2.75
C LYS A 334 17.39 24.21 -3.88
N ILE A 335 18.39 25.05 -4.07
CA ILE A 335 19.46 24.85 -5.06
C ILE A 335 20.78 24.75 -4.30
N PHE A 336 21.55 23.72 -4.58
CA PHE A 336 22.90 23.52 -4.05
C PHE A 336 23.89 23.54 -5.20
N ILE A 337 25.05 24.13 -4.96
CA ILE A 337 26.11 24.32 -5.96
C ILE A 337 27.37 23.67 -5.41
N TYR A 338 27.94 22.76 -6.20
CA TYR A 338 29.13 21.99 -5.84
C TYR A 338 30.19 22.15 -6.93
N ASP A 339 31.44 22.18 -6.50
CA ASP A 339 32.57 22.14 -7.42
C ASP A 339 32.83 20.67 -7.80
N VAL A 340 32.99 20.41 -9.10
CA VAL A 340 33.35 19.09 -9.63
C VAL A 340 34.82 19.13 -10.01
N GLU A 341 35.61 18.23 -9.46
CA GLU A 341 37.06 18.16 -9.68
C GLU A 341 37.38 17.74 -11.12
N ASP A 342 36.71 16.69 -11.62
CA ASP A 342 36.89 16.18 -12.98
C ASP A 342 35.65 15.38 -13.43
N VAL A 343 35.52 15.17 -14.74
CA VAL A 343 34.50 14.30 -15.36
C VAL A 343 35.21 13.37 -16.32
N VAL A 344 34.89 12.06 -16.27
CA VAL A 344 35.55 11.04 -17.10
C VAL A 344 34.54 10.38 -18.02
N LYS A 345 34.80 10.38 -19.33
CA LYS A 345 34.01 9.59 -20.28
C LYS A 345 34.63 8.21 -20.41
N VAL A 346 34.01 7.22 -19.77
CA VAL A 346 34.52 5.83 -19.68
C VAL A 346 34.87 5.23 -21.04
N ARG A 347 34.07 5.50 -22.08
CA ARG A 347 34.26 4.93 -23.42
C ARG A 347 35.53 5.41 -24.11
N THR A 348 35.86 6.69 -23.97
CA THR A 348 36.92 7.36 -24.73
C THR A 348 38.15 7.69 -23.88
N GLY A 349 38.01 7.66 -22.55
CA GLY A 349 39.03 8.12 -21.62
C GLY A 349 39.20 9.64 -21.59
N GLU A 350 38.34 10.39 -22.28
CA GLU A 350 38.33 11.85 -22.24
C GLU A 350 38.00 12.33 -20.83
N THR A 351 38.64 13.43 -20.41
CA THR A 351 38.44 14.06 -19.10
C THR A 351 37.87 15.47 -19.24
N GLY A 352 37.51 16.10 -18.13
CA GLY A 352 37.12 17.50 -18.06
C GLY A 352 35.99 17.90 -19.01
N TYR A 353 36.24 18.93 -19.82
CA TYR A 353 35.24 19.49 -20.74
C TYR A 353 34.87 18.52 -21.88
N ASP A 354 35.85 17.81 -22.44
CA ASP A 354 35.67 16.92 -23.59
C ASP A 354 34.82 15.69 -23.19
N ALA A 355 34.96 15.25 -21.94
CA ALA A 355 34.13 14.21 -21.35
C ALA A 355 32.63 14.58 -21.29
N MET A 356 32.32 15.87 -21.17
CA MET A 356 30.95 16.40 -21.08
C MET A 356 30.30 16.68 -22.45
N GLN A 357 31.04 16.55 -23.55
CA GLN A 357 30.47 16.75 -24.88
C GLN A 357 29.88 15.44 -25.41
N ASP A 358 28.59 15.48 -25.76
CA ASP A 358 27.93 14.46 -26.57
C ASP A 358 28.39 14.63 -28.02
N VAL A 359 29.59 14.12 -28.33
CA VAL A 359 30.03 13.94 -29.71
C VAL A 359 29.45 12.59 -30.16
N GLU A 360 28.38 12.62 -30.95
CA GLU A 360 27.96 11.45 -31.74
C GLU A 360 29.02 11.06 -32.77
#